data_AF-A0ABD0RQ13-F1
#
_entry.id   AF-A0ABD0RQ13-F1
#
_cell.length_a   1.000
_cell.length_b   1.000
_cell.length_c   1.000
_cell.angle_alpha   90.00
_cell.angle_beta   90.00
_cell.angle_gamma   90.00
#
_symmetry.space_group_name_H-M   'P 1'
#
loop_
_entity.id
_entity.type
_entity.pdbx_description
1 polymer ?
#
loop_
_entity_poly.entity_id
_entity_poly.type
_entity_poly.pdbx_seq_one_letter_code
_entity_poly.pdbx_strand_id
1 'polypeptide(L)' 'KLFVVGGFDGSHALRCVEVYDPAKNEWRMLGSMTSARSNAGLAMLNGVLCAVGGFDGNEFLNTMEVYDPENN' A
#
# COMPACT_ATOMS: atom_id res chain seq x y z
N LYS A 1 2.98 -1.11 14.32
CA LYS A 1 2.98 -0.15 13.20
C LYS A 1 1.75 -0.42 12.36
N LEU A 2 1.10 0.62 11.84
CA LEU A 2 -0.06 0.49 10.94
C LEU A 2 0.38 0.96 9.55
N PHE A 3 0.18 0.11 8.54
CA PHE A 3 0.52 0.43 7.16
C PHE A 3 -0.74 0.85 6.41
N VAL A 4 -0.64 1.96 5.69
CA VAL A 4 -1.67 2.46 4.79
C VAL A 4 -1.09 2.41 3.38
N VAL A 5 -1.78 1.73 2.46
CA VAL A 5 -1.27 1.34 1.15
C VAL A 5 -2.27 1.76 0.09
N GLY A 6 -1.85 2.62 -0.82
CA GLY A 6 -2.67 3.09 -1.93
C GLY A 6 -3.90 3.88 -1.48
N GLY A 7 -5.04 3.62 -2.11
CA GLY A 7 -6.29 4.34 -1.88
C GLY A 7 -6.63 5.32 -3.00
N PHE A 8 -7.54 6.25 -2.72
CA PHE A 8 -8.00 7.29 -3.66
C PHE A 8 -8.10 8.63 -2.91
N ASP A 9 -7.44 9.67 -3.41
CA ASP A 9 -7.37 11.00 -2.76
C ASP A 9 -8.54 11.94 -3.13
N GLY A 10 -9.52 11.44 -3.87
CA GLY A 10 -10.60 12.24 -4.45
C GLY A 10 -10.38 12.56 -5.94
N SER A 11 -9.18 12.34 -6.46
CA SER A 11 -8.83 12.56 -7.88
C SER A 11 -8.10 11.38 -8.52
N HIS A 12 -7.17 10.74 -7.81
CA HIS A 12 -6.29 9.70 -8.35
C HIS A 12 -6.24 8.47 -7.45
N ALA A 13 -6.13 7.29 -8.08
CA ALA A 13 -5.66 6.11 -7.38
C ALA A 13 -4.19 6.32 -6.97
N LEU A 14 -3.85 5.90 -5.77
CA LEU A 14 -2.56 6.21 -5.15
C LEU A 14 -1.62 5.01 -5.19
N ARG A 15 -0.32 5.31 -5.32
CA ARG A 15 0.79 4.35 -5.15
C ARG A 15 1.51 4.51 -3.81
N CYS A 16 1.18 5.54 -3.04
CA CYS A 16 1.89 5.84 -1.81
C CYS A 16 1.67 4.74 -0.77
N VAL A 17 2.70 4.55 0.06
CA VAL A 17 2.63 3.74 1.26
C VAL A 17 3.13 4.59 2.40
N GLU A 18 2.37 4.64 3.48
CA GLU A 18 2.73 5.34 4.70
C GLU A 18 2.54 4.43 5.90
N VAL A 19 3.35 4.66 6.93
CA VAL A 19 3.31 3.90 8.16
C VAL A 19 3.10 4.83 9.34
N TYR A 20 2.14 4.47 10.18
CA TYR A 20 1.92 5.10 11.47
C TYR A 20 2.61 4.30 12.57
N ASP A 21 3.37 5.01 13.39
CA ASP A 21 3.97 4.50 14.63
C ASP A 21 3.16 5.02 15.85
N PRO A 22 2.31 4.20 16.47
CA PRO A 22 1.50 4.62 17.62
C PRO A 22 2.33 5.03 18.85
N ALA A 23 3.56 4.54 18.98
CA ALA A 23 4.41 4.88 20.13
C ALA A 23 4.97 6.30 20.03
N LYS A 24 5.16 6.79 18.81
CA LYS A 24 5.67 8.15 18.52
C LYS A 24 4.57 9.12 18.10
N ASN A 25 3.40 8.59 17.75
CA ASN A 25 2.31 9.34 17.15
C ASN A 25 2.75 10.06 15.85
N GLU A 26 3.49 9.36 15.02
CA GLU A 26 4.09 9.91 13.81
C GLU A 26 3.73 9.07 12.58
N TRP A 27 3.57 9.75 11.45
CA TRP A 27 3.45 9.15 10.13
C TRP A 27 4.76 9.28 9.37
N ARG A 28 5.10 8.26 8.58
CA ARG A 28 6.27 8.27 7.72
C ARG A 28 5.96 7.65 6.37
N MET A 29 6.40 8.29 5.30
CA MET A 29 6.35 7.74 3.94
C MET A 29 7.34 6.57 3.80
N LEU A 30 6.90 5.52 3.10
CA LEU A 30 7.73 4.38 2.70
C LEU A 30 7.95 4.38 1.18
N GLY A 31 8.62 3.33 0.68
CA GLY A 31 8.68 3.05 -0.75
C GLY A 31 7.28 2.97 -1.37
N SER A 32 7.10 3.55 -2.55
CA SER A 32 5.83 3.50 -3.28
C SER A 32 5.65 2.14 -3.97
N MET A 33 4.40 1.76 -4.17
CA MET A 33 4.02 0.65 -5.06
C MET A 33 4.42 0.94 -6.51
N THR A 34 4.54 -0.15 -7.28
CA THR A 34 4.78 -0.09 -8.72
C THR A 34 3.53 0.39 -9.45
N SER A 35 2.36 -0.11 -9.06
CA SER A 35 1.06 0.30 -9.60
C SER A 35 0.29 1.14 -8.59
N ALA A 36 -0.46 2.13 -9.08
CA ALA A 36 -1.49 2.77 -8.26
C ALA A 36 -2.60 1.75 -7.97
N ARG A 37 -3.11 1.73 -6.73
CA ARG A 37 -4.16 0.79 -6.33
C ARG A 37 -5.16 1.46 -5.40
N SER A 38 -6.40 1.66 -5.85
CA SER A 38 -7.56 1.89 -4.98
C SER A 38 -8.34 0.60 -4.76
N ASN A 39 -9.02 0.48 -3.62
CA ASN A 39 -9.88 -0.67 -3.29
C ASN A 39 -9.18 -2.05 -3.40
N ALA A 40 -7.86 -2.09 -3.21
CA ALA A 40 -7.08 -3.32 -3.21
C ALA A 40 -7.27 -4.11 -1.91
N GLY A 41 -7.07 -5.44 -2.00
CA GLY A 41 -6.94 -6.29 -0.83
C GLY A 41 -5.54 -6.20 -0.25
N LEU A 42 -5.43 -5.98 1.07
CA LEU A 42 -4.16 -5.91 1.78
C LEU A 42 -4.08 -7.02 2.83
N ALA A 43 -2.94 -7.71 2.90
CA ALA A 43 -2.69 -8.72 3.92
C ALA A 43 -1.21 -8.76 4.31
N MET A 44 -0.95 -9.05 5.59
CA MET A 44 0.38 -9.44 6.05
C MET A 44 0.51 -10.95 5.97
N LEU A 45 1.51 -11.45 5.24
CA LEU A 45 1.79 -12.87 5.10
C LEU A 45 3.26 -13.12 5.39
N ASN A 46 3.58 -13.90 6.42
CA ASN A 46 4.97 -14.25 6.78
C ASN A 46 5.92 -13.04 6.88
N GLY A 47 5.44 -11.91 7.42
CA GLY A 47 6.25 -10.70 7.60
C GLY A 47 6.29 -9.76 6.39
N VAL A 48 5.76 -10.16 5.22
CA VAL A 48 5.65 -9.29 4.04
C VAL A 48 4.24 -8.73 3.89
N LEU A 49 4.16 -7.49 3.40
CA LEU A 49 2.91 -6.80 3.10
C LEU A 49 2.52 -7.04 1.64
N CYS A 50 1.39 -7.70 1.41
CA CYS A 50 0.88 -8.02 0.09
C CYS A 50 -0.25 -7.06 -0.29
N ALA A 51 -0.19 -6.50 -1.50
CA ALA A 51 -1.27 -5.75 -2.14
C ALA A 51 -1.77 -6.50 -3.37
N VAL A 52 -3.06 -6.88 -3.38
CA VAL A 52 -3.65 -7.74 -4.40
C VAL A 52 -4.82 -7.02 -5.08
N GLY A 53 -4.78 -6.99 -6.41
CA GLY A 53 -5.82 -6.38 -7.24
C GLY A 53 -5.97 -4.88 -7.01
N GLY A 54 -7.22 -4.41 -7.04
CA GLY A 54 -7.59 -3.00 -6.95
C GLY A 54 -7.92 -2.38 -8.32
N PHE A 55 -8.05 -1.06 -8.36
CA PHE A 55 -8.28 -0.26 -9.55
C PHE A 55 -7.20 0.83 -9.64
N ASP A 56 -6.58 1.00 -10.80
CA ASP A 56 -5.47 1.95 -10.97
C ASP A 56 -5.89 3.35 -11.47
N GLY A 57 -7.20 3.55 -11.66
CA GLY A 57 -7.76 4.75 -12.28
C GLY A 57 -8.29 4.49 -13.70
N ASN A 58 -7.86 3.42 -14.36
CA ASN A 58 -8.28 3.05 -15.71
C ASN A 58 -8.84 1.61 -15.76
N GLU A 59 -8.16 0.66 -15.11
CA GLU A 59 -8.47 -0.77 -15.20
C GLU A 59 -8.48 -1.45 -13.83
N PHE A 60 -9.26 -2.53 -13.72
CA PHE A 60 -9.20 -3.43 -12.57
C PHE A 60 -7.98 -4.34 -12.71
N LEU A 61 -7.17 -4.39 -11.65
CA LEU A 61 -5.92 -5.12 -11.63
C LEU A 61 -6.14 -6.60 -11.27
N ASN A 62 -5.48 -7.48 -12.01
CA ASN A 62 -5.34 -8.91 -11.67
C ASN A 62 -3.93 -9.23 -11.11
N THR A 63 -3.13 -8.21 -10.82
CA THR A 63 -1.76 -8.33 -10.34
C THR A 63 -1.68 -8.24 -8.82
N MET A 64 -0.57 -8.73 -8.26
CA MET A 64 -0.19 -8.50 -6.87
C MET A 64 1.24 -7.97 -6.79
N GLU A 65 1.53 -7.24 -5.72
CA GLU A 65 2.89 -6.86 -5.34
C GLU A 65 3.10 -7.01 -3.84
N VAL A 66 4.37 -7.13 -3.44
CA VAL A 66 4.77 -7.38 -2.05
C VAL A 66 5.82 -6.38 -1.61
N TYR A 67 5.75 -5.98 -0.35
CA TYR A 67 6.72 -5.11 0.31
C TYR A 67 7.28 -5.82 1.54
N ASP A 68 8.60 -5.94 1.61
CA ASP A 68 9.29 -6.49 2.76
C ASP A 68 9.79 -5.34 3.66
N PRO A 69 9.19 -5.11 4.83
CA PRO A 69 9.59 -4.03 5.73
C PRO A 69 10.96 -4.26 6.41
N GLU A 70 11.48 -5.48 6.44
CA GLU A 70 12.76 -5.82 7.07
C GLU A 70 13.94 -5.73 6.09
N ASN A 71 13.71 -6.08 4.82
CA ASN A 71 14.74 -6.10 3.77
C ASN A 71 14.68 -4.90 2.82
N ASN A 72 13.98 -3.84 3.21
CA ASN A 72 13.77 -2.66 2.37
C ASN A 72 15.06 -1.84 2.15
#